data_AF-A0A9E0HQ67-F1
#
_entry.id   AF-A0A9E0HQ67-F1
#
_cell.length_a   1.000
_cell.length_b   1.000
_cell.length_c   1.000
_cell.angle_alpha   90.00
_cell.angle_beta   90.00
_cell.angle_gamma   90.00
#
_symmetry.space_group_name_H-M   'P 1'
#
loop_
_entity.id
_entity.type
_entity.pdbx_description
1 polymer ?
#
loop_
_entity_poly.entity_id
_entity_poly.type
_entity_poly.pdbx_seq_one_letter_code
_entity_poly.pdbx_strand_id
1 'polypeptide(L)'
;MHRSSNLFLLPLLLIGLLPFTSRAHEGMWLPTLLKAIEGDMRTEGLQITAEDIYSINRSSLKDAVVLFGGGCTAEVVSTQGLIFTNHHCGHSTIQQHSTLEHNYLRDGFVAATLA
;
A
#
# COMPACT_ATOMS: atom_id res chain seq x y z
N MET A 1 -20.33 35.17 -50.70
CA MET A 1 -19.91 34.03 -49.86
C MET A 1 -18.70 34.47 -49.04
N HIS A 2 -18.84 34.73 -47.73
CA HIS A 2 -17.76 34.78 -46.70
C HIS A 2 -18.23 35.61 -45.48
N ARG A 3 -19.13 35.08 -44.67
CA ARG A 3 -19.42 35.68 -43.35
C ARG A 3 -20.16 34.68 -42.45
N SER A 4 -19.43 33.75 -41.84
CA SER A 4 -19.94 32.96 -40.71
C SER A 4 -18.89 32.09 -40.00
N SER A 5 -17.73 31.81 -40.59
CA SER A 5 -16.75 30.85 -40.05
C SER A 5 -16.12 31.25 -38.70
N ASN A 6 -16.04 32.55 -38.40
CA ASN A 6 -15.35 33.05 -37.19
C ASN A 6 -16.24 33.13 -35.94
N LEU A 7 -17.56 33.02 -36.08
CA LEU A 7 -18.47 33.17 -34.93
C LEU A 7 -18.49 31.92 -34.03
N PHE A 8 -18.14 30.75 -34.57
CA PHE A 8 -18.02 29.50 -33.82
C PHE A 8 -16.64 29.28 -33.16
N LEU A 9 -15.62 30.04 -33.55
CA LEU A 9 -14.26 29.93 -33.00
C LEU A 9 -14.13 30.56 -31.60
N LEU A 10 -14.87 31.64 -31.33
CA LEU A 10 -14.85 32.35 -30.05
C LEU A 10 -15.39 31.52 -28.85
N PRO A 11 -16.54 30.83 -28.95
CA PRO A 11 -17.01 29.97 -27.85
C PRO A 11 -16.14 28.74 -27.63
N LEU A 12 -15.51 28.20 -28.68
CA LEU A 12 -14.59 27.06 -28.56
C LEU A 12 -13.30 27.45 -27.81
N LEU A 13 -12.78 28.65 -28.06
CA LEU A 13 -11.64 29.23 -27.33
C LEU A 13 -11.97 29.48 -25.85
N LEU A 14 -13.19 29.92 -25.55
CA LEU A 14 -13.64 30.17 -24.17
C LEU A 14 -13.75 28.87 -23.34
N ILE A 15 -14.18 27.77 -23.95
CA ILE A 15 -14.29 26.46 -23.29
C ILE A 15 -12.90 25.89 -22.98
N GLY A 16 -11.90 26.12 -23.84
CA GLY A 16 -10.51 25.69 -23.62
C GLY A 16 -9.78 26.42 -22.49
N LEU A 17 -10.31 27.55 -22.02
CA LEU A 17 -9.76 28.34 -20.92
C LEU A 17 -10.33 27.95 -19.54
N LEU A 18 -11.29 27.02 -19.48
CA LEU A 18 -11.81 26.51 -18.22
C LEU A 18 -10.75 25.59 -17.58
N PRO A 19 -10.30 25.87 -16.35
CA PRO A 19 -9.34 25.01 -15.68
C PRO A 19 -10.02 23.66 -15.37
N PHE A 20 -9.57 22.60 -16.04
CA PHE A 20 -9.88 21.24 -15.63
C PHE A 20 -9.12 20.96 -14.33
N THR A 21 -9.85 20.95 -13.21
CA THR A 21 -9.30 20.50 -11.93
C THR A 21 -9.51 18.99 -11.85
N SER A 22 -8.45 18.20 -12.02
CA SER A 22 -8.44 16.81 -11.60
C SER A 22 -7.97 16.75 -10.14
N ARG A 23 -8.65 15.98 -9.31
CA ARG A 23 -8.26 15.70 -7.93
C ARG A 23 -8.04 14.20 -7.78
N ALA A 24 -6.82 13.80 -7.42
CA ALA A 24 -6.54 12.43 -7.04
C ALA A 24 -6.85 12.27 -5.54
N HIS A 25 -7.67 11.29 -5.19
CA HIS A 25 -7.99 10.95 -3.81
C HIS A 25 -7.09 9.81 -3.28
N GLU A 26 -6.68 8.90 -4.18
CA GLU A 26 -5.92 7.69 -3.85
C GLU A 26 -4.42 7.85 -4.16
N GLY A 27 -3.57 7.05 -3.49
CA GLY A 27 -2.14 7.02 -3.76
C GLY A 27 -1.30 6.30 -2.71
N MET A 28 0.01 6.28 -2.93
CA MET A 28 1.00 5.82 -1.97
C MET A 28 1.63 7.02 -1.26
N TRP A 29 1.42 7.11 0.05
CA TRP A 29 1.88 8.23 0.85
C TRP A 29 3.18 7.90 1.57
N LEU A 30 4.09 8.87 1.64
CA LEU A 30 5.27 8.74 2.49
C LEU A 30 4.83 8.73 3.96
N PRO A 31 5.16 7.70 4.77
CA PRO A 31 4.73 7.61 6.15
C PRO A 31 5.08 8.83 7.01
N THR A 32 6.22 9.46 6.74
CA THR A 32 6.68 10.69 7.40
C THR A 32 5.77 11.90 7.18
N LEU A 33 4.91 11.87 6.15
CA LEU A 33 4.03 12.96 5.75
C LEU A 33 2.55 12.70 6.08
N LEU A 34 2.23 11.61 6.78
CA LEU A 34 0.84 11.23 7.07
C LEU A 34 0.06 12.29 7.86
N LYS A 35 0.75 13.16 8.62
CA LYS A 35 0.10 14.26 9.33
C LYS A 35 -0.65 15.21 8.39
N ALA A 36 -0.16 15.40 7.16
CA ALA A 36 -0.78 16.28 6.17
C ALA A 36 -2.14 15.76 5.67
N ILE A 37 -2.37 14.45 5.73
CA ILE A 37 -3.60 13.79 5.25
C ILE A 37 -4.41 13.16 6.39
N GLU A 38 -4.05 13.41 7.65
CA GLU A 38 -4.74 12.81 8.79
C GLU A 38 -6.22 13.16 8.79
N GLY A 39 -6.59 14.40 8.43
CA GLY A 39 -7.99 14.81 8.30
C GLY A 39 -8.78 13.97 7.29
N ASP A 40 -8.17 13.64 6.15
CA ASP A 40 -8.79 12.78 5.14
C ASP A 40 -8.92 11.35 5.67
N MET A 41 -7.85 10.79 6.27
CA MET A 41 -7.91 9.45 6.88
C MET A 41 -8.98 9.34 7.97
N ARG A 42 -9.15 10.38 8.81
CA ARG A 42 -10.22 10.44 9.82
C ARG A 42 -11.61 10.49 9.18
N THR A 43 -11.76 11.26 8.11
CA THR A 43 -13.01 11.37 7.36
C THR A 43 -13.42 10.01 6.77
N GLU A 44 -12.44 9.22 6.31
CA GLU A 44 -12.63 7.84 5.83
C GLU A 44 -12.75 6.79 6.96
N GLY A 45 -12.79 7.22 8.23
CA GLY A 45 -13.10 6.35 9.38
C GLY A 45 -11.91 5.81 10.16
N LEU A 46 -10.68 6.22 9.85
CA LEU A 46 -9.50 5.79 10.61
C LEU A 46 -9.54 6.34 12.05
N GLN A 47 -9.38 5.45 13.03
CA GLN A 47 -9.46 5.81 14.45
C GLN A 47 -8.11 6.07 15.14
N ILE A 48 -7.01 5.60 14.56
CA ILE A 48 -5.65 5.86 15.06
C ILE A 48 -5.08 7.15 14.46
N THR A 49 -4.11 7.75 15.14
CA THR A 49 -3.46 8.97 14.67
C THR A 49 -2.38 8.68 13.64
N ALA A 50 -1.95 9.71 12.91
CA ALA A 50 -0.78 9.61 12.04
C ALA A 50 0.49 9.17 12.81
N GLU A 51 0.62 9.57 14.08
CA GLU A 51 1.77 9.21 14.91
C GLU A 51 1.73 7.75 15.39
N ASP A 52 0.52 7.18 15.56
CA ASP A 52 0.36 5.75 15.84
C ASP A 52 0.79 4.89 14.65
N ILE A 53 0.67 5.41 13.41
CA ILE A 53 1.19 4.75 12.21
C ILE A 53 2.71 4.94 12.09
N TYR A 54 3.17 6.19 12.13
CA TYR A 54 4.59 6.54 11.97
C TYR A 54 5.03 7.57 13.01
N SER A 55 5.98 7.18 13.87
CA SER A 55 6.72 8.11 14.74
C SER A 55 8.22 7.86 14.64
N ILE A 56 9.00 8.94 14.80
CA ILE A 56 10.47 8.87 14.94
C ILE A 56 10.86 8.67 16.41
N ASN A 57 10.03 9.18 17.34
CA ASN A 57 10.41 9.33 18.74
C ASN A 57 9.90 8.21 19.65
N ARG A 58 8.86 7.49 19.23
CA ARG A 58 8.22 6.40 19.97
C ARG A 58 7.90 5.25 19.05
N SER A 59 7.60 4.09 19.62
CA SER A 59 7.11 2.96 18.87
C SER A 59 5.81 3.28 18.14
N SER A 60 5.68 2.81 16.90
CA SER A 60 4.49 2.98 16.06
C SER A 60 4.27 1.74 15.16
N LEU A 61 3.19 1.69 14.38
CA LEU A 61 2.91 0.55 13.49
C LEU A 61 4.03 0.26 12.49
N LYS A 62 4.80 1.27 12.07
CA LYS A 62 5.97 1.10 11.19
C LYS A 62 6.93 0.03 11.71
N ASP A 63 7.06 -0.11 13.03
CA ASP A 63 8.04 -1.01 13.66
C ASP A 63 7.66 -2.48 13.51
N ALA A 64 6.39 -2.75 13.18
CA ALA A 64 5.88 -4.08 12.92
C ALA A 64 5.84 -4.42 11.43
N VAL A 65 6.23 -3.53 10.51
CA VAL A 65 6.21 -3.78 9.06
C VAL A 65 7.63 -3.90 8.54
N VAL A 66 7.93 -4.98 7.81
CA VAL A 66 9.29 -5.29 7.35
C VAL A 66 9.34 -5.60 5.85
N LEU A 67 10.49 -5.28 5.24
CA LEU A 67 10.84 -5.74 3.91
C LEU A 67 11.19 -7.23 3.96
N PHE A 68 10.43 -8.06 3.26
CA PHE A 68 10.61 -9.51 3.22
C PHE A 68 11.24 -9.95 1.89
N GLY A 69 12.35 -10.69 1.95
CA GLY A 69 12.99 -11.27 0.77
C GLY A 69 13.44 -10.26 -0.30
N GLY A 70 13.55 -8.97 0.04
CA GLY A 70 13.96 -7.90 -0.88
C GLY A 70 12.90 -7.42 -1.89
N GLY A 71 11.70 -8.00 -1.89
CA GLY A 71 10.64 -7.66 -2.85
C GLY A 71 9.20 -7.80 -2.36
N CYS A 72 9.01 -8.30 -1.13
CA CYS A 72 7.70 -8.44 -0.50
C CYS A 72 7.61 -7.62 0.78
N THR A 73 6.40 -7.53 1.34
CA THR A 73 6.15 -7.00 2.68
C THR A 73 5.79 -8.14 3.63
N ALA A 74 6.12 -7.99 4.89
CA ALA A 74 5.66 -8.84 5.97
C ALA A 74 5.34 -8.00 7.22
N GLU A 75 4.57 -8.57 8.13
CA GLU A 75 4.19 -7.94 9.39
C GLU A 75 4.50 -8.82 10.59
N VAL A 76 5.02 -8.22 11.67
CA VAL A 76 5.27 -8.87 12.95
C VAL A 76 3.97 -8.97 13.73
N VAL A 77 3.61 -10.18 14.16
CA VAL A 77 2.32 -10.47 14.82
C VAL A 77 2.47 -11.08 16.22
N SER A 78 3.70 -11.31 16.69
CA SER A 78 3.96 -11.74 18.07
C SER A 78 5.20 -11.08 18.67
N THR A 79 5.25 -11.02 20.00
CA THR A 79 6.42 -10.53 20.75
C THR A 79 7.64 -11.44 20.65
N GLN A 80 7.50 -12.64 20.09
CA GLN A 80 8.59 -13.57 19.81
C GLN A 80 9.08 -13.48 18.35
N GLY A 81 8.62 -12.50 17.58
CA GLY A 81 9.07 -12.26 16.22
C GLY A 81 8.38 -13.15 15.17
N LEU A 82 7.20 -13.70 15.45
CA LEU A 82 6.39 -14.34 14.41
C LEU A 82 6.01 -13.30 13.36
N ILE A 83 6.24 -13.60 12.09
CA ILE A 83 5.87 -12.74 10.96
C ILE A 83 4.86 -13.42 10.06
N PHE A 84 3.95 -12.64 9.48
CA PHE A 84 3.07 -13.05 8.40
C PHE A 84 3.49 -12.41 7.08
N THR A 85 3.36 -13.15 6.00
CA THR A 85 3.54 -12.68 4.61
C THR A 85 2.69 -13.54 3.70
N ASN A 86 2.65 -13.21 2.41
CA ASN A 86 1.86 -13.99 1.45
C ASN A 86 2.55 -15.32 1.11
N HIS A 87 1.74 -16.33 0.79
CA HIS A 87 2.23 -17.64 0.34
C HIS A 87 3.20 -17.53 -0.84
N HIS A 88 2.90 -16.69 -1.84
CA HIS A 88 3.77 -16.53 -3.00
C HIS A 88 5.11 -15.87 -2.66
N CYS A 89 5.19 -15.10 -1.57
CA CYS A 89 6.45 -14.54 -1.07
C CYS A 89 7.31 -15.60 -0.37
N GLY A 90 6.68 -16.53 0.36
CA GLY A 90 7.36 -17.66 1.01
C GLY A 90 7.57 -18.90 0.11
N HIS A 91 7.02 -18.89 -1.11
CA HIS A 91 6.95 -20.07 -1.98
C HIS A 91 8.32 -20.70 -2.24
N SER A 92 9.35 -19.91 -2.52
CA SER A 92 10.69 -20.42 -2.79
C SER A 92 11.27 -21.17 -1.59
N THR A 93 11.01 -20.70 -0.36
CA THR A 93 11.42 -21.39 0.87
C THR A 93 10.64 -22.68 1.06
N ILE A 94 9.31 -22.65 0.89
CA ILE A 94 8.46 -23.85 1.00
C ILE A 94 8.92 -24.92 -0.01
N GLN A 95 9.19 -24.51 -1.25
CA GLN A 95 9.68 -25.38 -2.31
C GLN A 95 11.04 -26.00 -1.96
N GLN A 96 11.99 -25.21 -1.45
CA GLN A 96 13.33 -25.70 -1.07
C GLN A 96 13.29 -26.76 0.04
N HIS A 97 12.28 -26.73 0.91
CA HIS A 97 12.10 -27.72 1.97
C HIS A 97 11.16 -28.87 1.59
N SER A 98 10.54 -28.84 0.41
CA SER A 98 9.64 -29.90 -0.04
C SER A 98 10.41 -31.02 -0.75
N THR A 99 10.04 -32.27 -0.48
CA THR A 99 10.53 -33.46 -1.19
C THR A 99 9.36 -34.28 -1.76
N LEU A 100 9.66 -35.40 -2.43
CA LEU A 100 8.61 -36.32 -2.89
C LEU A 100 7.90 -37.00 -1.71
N GLU A 101 8.64 -37.30 -0.65
CA GLU A 101 8.15 -37.90 0.58
C GLU A 101 7.40 -36.87 1.45
N HIS A 102 7.90 -35.63 1.51
CA HIS A 102 7.31 -34.55 2.31
C HIS A 102 7.00 -33.33 1.43
N ASN A 103 5.81 -33.30 0.84
CA ASN A 103 5.44 -32.27 -0.13
C ASN A 103 4.70 -31.09 0.54
N TYR A 104 5.45 -30.17 1.15
CA TYR A 104 4.87 -29.01 1.84
C TYR A 104 4.18 -28.01 0.91
N LEU A 105 4.55 -27.96 -0.37
CA LEU A 105 3.82 -27.17 -1.37
C LEU A 105 2.38 -27.68 -1.57
N ARG A 106 2.16 -28.99 -1.45
CA ARG A 106 0.84 -29.61 -1.60
C ARG A 106 0.08 -29.67 -0.27
N ASP A 107 0.75 -30.14 0.77
CA ASP A 107 0.11 -30.54 2.02
C ASP A 107 0.09 -29.43 3.08
N GLY A 108 0.83 -28.34 2.84
CA GLY A 108 1.09 -27.32 3.85
C GLY A 108 2.09 -27.76 4.91
N PHE A 109 2.45 -26.84 5.80
CA PHE A 109 3.37 -27.09 6.89
C PHE A 109 3.00 -26.26 8.11
N VAL A 110 3.04 -26.88 9.29
CA VAL A 110 2.86 -26.23 10.59
C VAL A 110 3.89 -26.82 11.54
N ALA A 111 4.81 -25.99 12.03
CA ALA A 111 5.77 -26.42 13.05
C ALA A 111 5.07 -26.58 14.40
N ALA A 112 5.22 -27.75 15.04
CA ALA A 112 4.63 -28.01 16.36
C ALA A 112 5.34 -27.24 17.49
N THR A 113 6.63 -26.94 17.31
CA THR A 113 7.49 -26.24 18.28
C THR A 113 8.52 -25.37 17.57
N LEU A 114 9.11 -24.39 18.26
CA LEU A 114 10.16 -23.48 17.74
C LEU A 114 11.58 -24.10 17.72
N ALA A 115 11.73 -25.33 18.24
CA ALA A 115 12.99 -25.96 18.63
C ALA A 115 13.97 -26.27 17.48
#